data_AF-A0A1Y6KSZ3-F1
#
_entry.id   AF-A0A1Y6KSZ3-F1
#
_cell.length_a   1.000
_cell.length_b   1.000
_cell.length_c   1.000
_cell.angle_alpha   90.00
_cell.angle_beta   90.00
_cell.angle_gamma   90.00
#
_symmetry.space_group_name_H-M   'P 1'
#
loop_
_entity.id
_entity.type
_entity.pdbx_description
1 polymer ?
#
loop_
_entity_poly.entity_id
_entity_poly.type
_entity_poly.pdbx_seq_one_letter_code
_entity_poly.pdbx_strand_id
1 'polypeptide(L)'
;MSVVEGRLIEVAQDLCRRTGRRPREAFMRRAVSTAYYAMFHALCRLCADTLIGGTHSKSDAWSRVYRGLSHTSTKKTLTNQKDLADLPSAVASYGVVFALLQQERETADYDPAPFRRYFVETETLVNQASSAIADLGRLDDENRRKLAAMLLIRARQ
;
A
#
# COMPACT_ATOMS: atom_id res chain seq x y z
N MET A 1 -2.62 -13.69 -5.81
CA MET A 1 -2.32 -12.24 -5.82
C MET A 1 -3.19 -11.58 -6.87
N SER A 2 -3.80 -10.44 -6.55
CA SER A 2 -4.48 -9.63 -7.56
C SER A 2 -3.48 -9.12 -8.59
N VAL A 3 -3.96 -8.96 -9.82
CA VAL A 3 -3.13 -8.72 -11.01
C VAL A 3 -2.39 -7.38 -10.94
N VAL A 4 -2.96 -6.35 -10.32
CA VAL A 4 -2.37 -5.00 -10.36
C VAL A 4 -1.27 -4.80 -9.32
N GLU A 5 -1.52 -5.13 -8.06
CA GLU A 5 -0.57 -4.92 -6.96
C GLU A 5 0.68 -5.78 -7.16
N GLY A 6 0.51 -7.04 -7.59
CA GLY A 6 1.62 -7.93 -7.92
C GLY A 6 2.49 -7.37 -9.05
N ARG A 7 1.87 -6.91 -10.15
CA ARG A 7 2.59 -6.26 -11.25
C ARG A 7 3.30 -4.98 -10.84
N LEU A 8 2.70 -4.18 -9.94
CA LEU A 8 3.36 -2.98 -9.42
C LEU A 8 4.59 -3.34 -8.58
N ILE A 9 4.54 -4.40 -7.77
CA ILE A 9 5.71 -4.92 -7.06
C ILE A 9 6.78 -5.42 -8.03
N GLU A 10 6.41 -6.20 -9.05
CA GLU A 10 7.33 -6.68 -10.09
C GLU A 10 8.03 -5.50 -10.79
N VAL A 11 7.27 -4.49 -11.22
CA VAL A 11 7.83 -3.27 -11.83
C VAL A 11 8.75 -2.53 -10.87
N ALA A 12 8.40 -2.41 -9.59
CA ALA A 12 9.26 -1.77 -8.60
C ALA A 12 10.58 -2.53 -8.40
N GLN A 13 10.54 -3.86 -8.37
CA GLN A 13 11.73 -4.72 -8.28
C GLN A 13 12.61 -4.59 -9.53
N ASP A 14 12.02 -4.57 -10.72
CA ASP A 14 12.74 -4.39 -11.97
C ASP A 14 13.44 -3.03 -12.03
N LEU A 15 12.78 -1.97 -11.56
CA LEU A 15 13.37 -0.63 -11.46
C LEU A 15 14.57 -0.59 -10.51
N CYS A 16 14.52 -1.34 -9.40
CA CYS A 16 15.68 -1.51 -8.54
C CYS A 16 16.83 -2.17 -9.32
N ARG A 17 16.58 -3.30 -9.97
CA ARG A 17 17.61 -4.14 -10.62
C ARG A 17 18.25 -3.51 -11.87
N ARG A 18 17.66 -2.47 -12.44
CA ARG A 18 18.23 -1.74 -13.59
C ARG A 18 19.56 -1.09 -13.20
N THR A 19 20.65 -1.76 -13.55
CA THR A 19 22.02 -1.28 -13.43
C THR A 19 22.51 -0.69 -14.75
N GLY A 20 23.37 0.34 -14.72
CA GLY A 20 23.90 1.03 -15.92
C GLY A 20 23.55 2.52 -15.98
N ARG A 21 24.37 3.31 -16.69
CA ARG A 21 24.34 4.80 -16.70
C ARG A 21 22.95 5.36 -17.03
N ARG A 22 22.45 6.16 -16.08
CA ARG A 22 21.32 7.13 -16.09
C ARG A 22 19.97 6.63 -16.68
N PRO A 23 18.82 6.97 -16.06
CA PRO A 23 18.64 7.81 -14.86
C PRO A 23 18.41 6.96 -13.58
N ARG A 24 19.49 6.52 -12.91
CA ARG A 24 19.43 5.70 -11.68
C ARG A 24 18.54 6.31 -10.59
N GLU A 25 18.66 7.62 -10.35
CA GLU A 25 17.82 8.34 -9.39
C GLU A 25 16.33 8.25 -9.75
N ALA A 26 15.97 8.51 -11.01
CA ALA A 26 14.58 8.44 -11.45
C ALA A 26 14.01 7.02 -11.27
N PHE A 27 14.82 5.97 -11.52
CA PHE A 27 14.40 4.60 -11.27
C PHE A 27 14.14 4.33 -9.78
N MET A 28 15.02 4.80 -8.88
CA MET A 28 14.80 4.61 -7.43
C MET A 28 13.56 5.36 -6.95
N ARG A 29 13.37 6.62 -7.36
CA ARG A 29 12.16 7.39 -7.05
C ARG A 29 10.90 6.66 -7.52
N ARG A 30 10.91 6.20 -8.78
CA ARG A 30 9.79 5.44 -9.35
C ARG A 30 9.57 4.11 -8.65
N ALA A 31 10.60 3.39 -8.22
CA ALA A 31 10.47 2.14 -7.48
C ALA A 31 9.75 2.37 -6.14
N VAL A 32 10.16 3.38 -5.37
CA VAL A 32 9.51 3.75 -4.10
C VAL A 32 8.04 4.11 -4.30
N SER A 33 7.74 5.02 -5.23
CA SER A 33 6.36 5.43 -5.49
C SER A 33 5.50 4.26 -5.98
N THR A 34 6.05 3.40 -6.82
CA THR A 34 5.33 2.22 -7.34
C THR A 34 5.04 1.19 -6.24
N ALA A 35 5.99 0.94 -5.33
CA ALA A 35 5.78 0.07 -4.18
C ALA A 35 4.71 0.62 -3.22
N TYR A 36 4.71 1.93 -2.97
CA TYR A 36 3.65 2.58 -2.20
C TYR A 36 2.27 2.39 -2.84
N TYR A 37 2.16 2.63 -4.16
CA TYR A 37 0.89 2.44 -4.86
C TYR A 37 0.44 0.97 -4.86
N ALA A 38 1.36 0.00 -4.92
CA ALA A 38 1.02 -1.41 -4.77
C ALA A 38 0.33 -1.69 -3.43
N MET A 39 0.87 -1.14 -2.32
CA MET A 39 0.24 -1.25 -1.00
C MET A 39 -1.13 -0.57 -0.97
N PHE A 40 -1.21 0.68 -1.44
CA PHE A 40 -2.48 1.40 -1.45
C PHE A 40 -3.57 0.66 -2.23
N HIS A 41 -3.24 0.15 -3.42
CA HIS A 41 -4.16 -0.64 -4.22
C HIS A 41 -4.57 -1.95 -3.52
N ALA A 42 -3.68 -2.58 -2.76
CA ALA A 42 -4.01 -3.79 -1.99
C ALA A 42 -5.11 -3.52 -0.94
N LEU A 43 -5.04 -2.37 -0.24
CA LEU A 43 -6.10 -1.96 0.69
C LEU A 43 -7.39 -1.60 -0.02
N CYS A 44 -7.33 -0.83 -1.11
CA CYS A 44 -8.49 -0.47 -1.92
C CYS A 44 -9.23 -1.74 -2.39
N ARG A 45 -8.46 -2.72 -2.88
CA ARG A 45 -8.98 -4.00 -3.31
C ARG A 45 -9.58 -4.78 -2.17
N LEU A 46 -8.87 -4.90 -1.04
CA LEU A 46 -9.38 -5.59 0.14
C LEU A 46 -10.74 -5.00 0.54
N CYS A 47 -10.86 -3.68 0.59
CA CYS A 47 -12.10 -3.01 0.95
C CYS A 47 -13.24 -3.29 -0.04
N ALA A 48 -12.97 -3.18 -1.34
CA ALA A 48 -13.96 -3.41 -2.38
C ALA A 48 -14.39 -4.88 -2.49
N ASP A 49 -13.43 -5.80 -2.46
CA ASP A 49 -13.69 -7.24 -2.48
C ASP A 49 -14.45 -7.69 -1.23
N THR A 50 -14.17 -7.09 -0.07
CA THR A 50 -14.85 -7.42 1.20
C THR A 50 -16.28 -6.88 1.25
N LEU A 51 -16.50 -5.64 0.79
CA LEU A 51 -17.81 -4.99 0.92
C LEU A 51 -18.78 -5.36 -0.20
N ILE A 52 -18.29 -5.48 -1.44
CA ILE A 52 -19.11 -5.70 -2.63
C ILE A 52 -18.94 -7.11 -3.18
N GLY A 53 -17.82 -7.77 -2.93
CA GLY A 53 -17.47 -9.07 -3.50
C GLY A 53 -16.57 -8.95 -4.72
N GLY A 54 -15.48 -9.72 -4.76
CA GLY A 54 -14.49 -9.65 -5.84
C GLY A 54 -14.99 -10.09 -7.23
N THR A 55 -16.04 -10.92 -7.28
CA THR A 55 -16.75 -11.28 -8.52
C THR A 55 -17.40 -10.08 -9.20
N HIS A 56 -17.66 -9.01 -8.45
CA HIS A 56 -18.28 -7.76 -8.92
C HIS A 56 -17.27 -6.68 -9.28
N SER A 57 -16.00 -7.02 -9.51
CA SER A 57 -14.93 -6.05 -9.83
C SER A 57 -15.17 -5.17 -11.06
N LYS A 58 -16.12 -5.54 -11.94
CA LYS A 58 -16.55 -4.73 -13.10
C LYS A 58 -17.74 -3.81 -12.81
N SER A 59 -18.31 -3.85 -11.61
CA SER A 59 -19.46 -3.02 -11.25
C SER A 59 -19.06 -1.60 -10.83
N ASP A 60 -19.99 -0.66 -10.98
CA ASP A 60 -19.83 0.71 -10.49
C ASP A 60 -19.75 0.76 -8.97
N ALA A 61 -20.50 -0.10 -8.27
CA ALA A 61 -20.47 -0.19 -6.81
C ALA A 61 -19.08 -0.60 -6.30
N TRP A 62 -18.49 -1.65 -6.88
CA TRP A 62 -17.14 -2.08 -6.54
C TRP A 62 -16.11 -0.99 -6.87
N SER A 63 -16.21 -0.39 -8.05
CA SER A 63 -15.33 0.71 -8.47
C SER A 63 -15.41 1.93 -7.54
N ARG A 64 -16.60 2.22 -7.00
CA ARG A 64 -16.82 3.31 -6.04
C ARG A 64 -16.13 3.03 -4.70
N VAL A 65 -16.21 1.81 -4.19
CA VAL A 65 -15.52 1.42 -2.94
C VAL A 65 -14.02 1.40 -3.14
N TYR A 66 -13.53 0.83 -4.25
CA TYR A 66 -12.11 0.78 -4.57
C TYR A 66 -11.45 2.17 -4.61
N ARG A 67 -12.15 3.17 -5.15
CA ARG A 67 -11.67 4.56 -5.20
C ARG A 67 -12.02 5.38 -3.95
N GLY A 68 -12.69 4.78 -2.96
CA GLY A 68 -13.24 5.49 -1.81
C GLY A 68 -12.21 5.81 -0.72
N LEU A 69 -11.06 5.13 -0.71
CA LEU A 69 -10.01 5.38 0.28
C LEU A 69 -9.23 6.66 -0.06
N SER A 70 -8.83 7.39 0.98
CA SER A 70 -7.91 8.52 0.87
C SER A 70 -6.59 8.18 1.57
N HIS A 71 -5.46 8.58 0.97
CA HIS A 71 -4.13 8.32 1.54
C HIS A 71 -4.00 8.82 2.99
N THR A 72 -4.43 10.05 3.25
CA THR A 72 -4.33 10.70 4.57
C THR A 72 -5.20 10.03 5.63
N SER A 73 -6.46 9.72 5.31
CA SER A 73 -7.35 9.05 6.27
C SER A 73 -6.89 7.62 6.55
N THR A 74 -6.46 6.90 5.51
CA THR A 74 -5.94 5.54 5.64
C THR A 74 -4.70 5.50 6.54
N LYS A 75 -3.73 6.40 6.34
CA LYS A 75 -2.57 6.52 7.23
C LYS A 75 -3.01 6.78 8.67
N LYS A 76 -3.88 7.76 8.88
CA LYS A 76 -4.37 8.11 10.23
C LYS A 76 -4.94 6.90 10.96
N THR A 77 -5.84 6.15 10.32
CA THR A 77 -6.45 4.94 10.89
C THR A 77 -5.40 3.86 11.17
N LEU A 78 -4.51 3.58 10.21
CA LEU A 78 -3.49 2.54 10.33
C LEU A 78 -2.36 2.87 11.32
N THR A 79 -2.25 4.12 11.77
CA THR A 79 -1.29 4.52 12.82
C THR A 79 -1.94 4.72 14.18
N ASN A 80 -3.26 4.55 14.31
CA ASN A 80 -3.94 4.69 15.58
C ASN A 80 -3.95 3.35 16.33
N GLN A 81 -3.08 3.21 17.34
CA GLN A 81 -2.96 1.99 18.13
C GLN A 81 -4.27 1.56 18.82
N LYS A 82 -5.12 2.52 19.21
CA LYS A 82 -6.41 2.19 19.83
C LYS A 82 -7.36 1.54 18.84
N ASP A 83 -7.40 2.06 17.62
CA ASP A 83 -8.25 1.52 16.54
C ASP A 83 -7.80 0.11 16.16
N LEU A 84 -6.49 -0.16 16.19
CA LEU A 84 -5.90 -1.43 15.78
C LEU A 84 -5.84 -2.50 16.87
N ALA A 85 -6.23 -2.19 18.12
CA ALA A 85 -6.05 -3.09 19.27
C ALA A 85 -6.73 -4.46 19.09
N ASP A 86 -7.87 -4.49 18.40
CA ASP A 86 -8.69 -5.69 18.17
C ASP A 86 -8.39 -6.38 16.83
N LEU A 87 -7.37 -5.94 16.10
CA LEU A 87 -6.93 -6.53 14.84
C LEU A 87 -5.64 -7.33 15.01
N PRO A 88 -5.37 -8.31 14.12
CA PRO A 88 -4.11 -9.03 14.12
C PRO A 88 -2.91 -8.08 13.99
N SER A 89 -1.80 -8.42 14.65
CA SER A 89 -0.56 -7.64 14.61
C SER A 89 -0.07 -7.35 13.18
N ALA A 90 -0.39 -8.22 12.22
CA ALA A 90 -0.15 -8.02 10.80
C ALA A 90 -0.73 -6.69 10.27
N VAL A 91 -1.88 -6.22 10.77
CA VAL A 91 -2.46 -4.93 10.36
C VAL A 91 -1.65 -3.75 10.92
N ALA A 92 -1.20 -3.85 12.17
CA ALA A 92 -0.32 -2.83 12.75
C ALA A 92 1.03 -2.77 12.04
N SER A 93 1.63 -3.93 11.73
CA SER A 93 2.84 -4.02 10.91
C SER A 93 2.63 -3.44 9.52
N TYR A 94 1.49 -3.71 8.88
CA TYR A 94 1.12 -3.11 7.61
C TYR A 94 1.04 -1.58 7.72
N GLY A 95 0.44 -1.05 8.79
CA GLY A 95 0.31 0.39 9.02
C GLY A 95 1.65 1.10 9.18
N VAL A 96 2.61 0.48 9.88
CA VAL A 96 3.99 0.99 10.00
C VAL A 96 4.64 1.12 8.62
N VAL A 97 4.59 0.06 7.82
CA VAL A 97 5.18 0.06 6.46
C VAL A 97 4.45 1.04 5.54
N PHE A 98 3.12 1.13 5.64
CA PHE A 98 2.31 2.07 4.85
C PHE A 98 2.68 3.54 5.17
N ALA A 99 2.77 3.89 6.45
CA ALA A 99 3.12 5.24 6.88
C ALA A 99 4.54 5.65 6.44
N LEU A 100 5.49 4.71 6.54
CA LEU A 100 6.85 4.88 6.01
C LEU A 100 6.82 5.11 4.50
N LEU A 101 6.28 4.16 3.72
CA LEU A 101 6.27 4.26 2.26
C LEU A 101 5.50 5.47 1.75
N GLN A 102 4.45 5.93 2.45
CA GLN A 102 3.78 7.18 2.09
C GLN A 102 4.72 8.38 2.18
N GLN A 103 5.41 8.53 3.32
CA GLN A 103 6.38 9.60 3.52
C GLN A 103 7.49 9.53 2.46
N GLU A 104 7.95 8.32 2.14
CA GLU A 104 9.02 8.13 1.17
C GLU A 104 8.59 8.36 -0.26
N ARG A 105 7.33 8.05 -0.58
CA ARG A 105 6.71 8.43 -1.85
C ARG A 105 6.58 9.94 -1.95
N GLU A 106 6.21 10.64 -0.86
CA GLU A 106 6.17 12.11 -0.84
C GLU A 106 7.55 12.72 -1.15
N THR A 107 8.61 12.22 -0.50
CA THR A 107 10.00 12.61 -0.81
C THR A 107 10.36 12.26 -2.26
N ALA A 108 10.08 11.04 -2.72
CA ALA A 108 10.44 10.58 -4.06
C ALA A 108 9.74 11.37 -5.18
N ASP A 109 8.47 11.74 -4.99
CA ASP A 109 7.67 12.41 -6.02
C ASP A 109 7.80 13.95 -5.98
N TYR A 110 8.02 14.56 -4.81
CA TYR A 110 7.93 16.01 -4.65
C TYR A 110 9.22 16.71 -4.17
N ASP A 111 10.16 16.01 -3.54
CA ASP A 111 11.40 16.66 -3.09
C ASP A 111 12.35 16.91 -4.28
N PRO A 112 12.67 18.18 -4.61
CA PRO A 112 13.56 18.54 -5.70
C PRO A 112 15.05 18.28 -5.38
N ALA A 113 15.40 18.04 -4.11
CA ALA A 113 16.76 17.72 -3.73
C ALA A 113 17.19 16.37 -4.32
N PRO A 114 18.50 16.12 -4.56
CA PRO A 114 18.98 14.84 -5.06
C PRO A 114 18.51 13.69 -4.17
N PHE A 115 17.93 12.65 -4.78
CA PHE A 115 17.43 11.49 -4.04
C PHE A 115 18.62 10.71 -3.47
N ARG A 116 18.85 10.90 -2.17
CA ARG A 116 20.04 10.35 -1.48
C ARG A 116 19.96 8.85 -1.23
N ARG A 117 18.82 8.21 -1.52
CA ARG A 117 18.65 6.79 -1.26
C ARG A 117 19.38 5.93 -2.26
N TYR A 118 20.16 5.01 -1.73
CA TYR A 118 20.91 4.05 -2.53
C TYR A 118 20.04 2.84 -2.86
N PHE A 119 20.53 2.02 -3.81
CA PHE A 119 19.84 0.84 -4.32
C PHE A 119 19.33 -0.08 -3.20
N VAL A 120 20.18 -0.38 -2.20
CA VAL A 120 19.85 -1.31 -1.10
C VAL A 120 18.68 -0.80 -0.25
N GLU A 121 18.63 0.50 0.03
CA GLU A 121 17.54 1.10 0.81
C GLU A 121 16.23 1.07 0.02
N THR A 122 16.29 1.35 -1.29
CA THR A 122 15.12 1.29 -2.17
C THR A 122 14.58 -0.15 -2.27
N GLU A 123 15.46 -1.12 -2.50
CA GLU A 123 15.09 -2.54 -2.57
C GLU A 123 14.47 -3.03 -1.25
N THR A 124 15.00 -2.58 -0.10
CA THR A 124 14.43 -2.89 1.22
C THR A 124 12.98 -2.45 1.33
N LEU A 125 12.65 -1.24 0.89
CA LEU A 125 11.28 -0.71 0.93
C LEU A 125 10.33 -1.48 0.00
N VAL A 126 10.80 -1.85 -1.19
CA VAL A 126 10.02 -2.66 -2.13
C VAL A 126 9.72 -4.04 -1.53
N ASN A 127 10.71 -4.65 -0.88
CA ASN A 127 10.54 -5.94 -0.20
C ASN A 127 9.61 -5.85 1.01
N GLN A 128 9.70 -4.77 1.80
CA GLN A 128 8.76 -4.50 2.89
C GLN A 128 7.32 -4.35 2.38
N ALA A 129 7.11 -3.63 1.27
CA ALA A 129 5.81 -3.51 0.63
C ALA A 129 5.26 -4.89 0.21
N SER A 130 6.09 -5.68 -0.46
CA SER A 130 5.73 -7.02 -0.94
C SER A 130 5.31 -7.93 0.22
N SER A 131 6.09 -7.97 1.30
CA SER A 131 5.78 -8.78 2.48
C SER A 131 4.48 -8.31 3.17
N ALA A 132 4.31 -6.99 3.35
CA ALA A 132 3.11 -6.42 3.94
C ALA A 132 1.84 -6.76 3.11
N ILE A 133 1.91 -6.68 1.78
CA ILE A 133 0.81 -7.08 0.89
C ILE A 133 0.49 -8.57 1.04
N ALA A 134 1.51 -9.42 1.13
CA ALA A 134 1.32 -10.85 1.33
C ALA A 134 0.65 -11.14 2.68
N ASP A 135 1.06 -10.50 3.77
CA ASP A 135 0.47 -10.64 5.10
C ASP A 135 -0.98 -10.13 5.14
N LEU A 136 -1.25 -8.99 4.52
CA LEU A 136 -2.61 -8.46 4.35
C LEU A 136 -3.52 -9.47 3.63
N GLY A 137 -2.99 -10.15 2.62
CA GLY A 137 -3.68 -11.19 1.87
C GLY A 137 -4.03 -12.44 2.68
N ARG A 138 -3.40 -12.65 3.84
CA ARG A 138 -3.65 -13.80 4.72
C ARG A 138 -4.67 -13.54 5.83
N LEU A 139 -5.19 -12.32 5.94
CA LEU A 139 -6.26 -12.03 6.89
C LEU A 139 -7.49 -12.91 6.60
N ASP A 140 -8.13 -13.41 7.65
CA ASP A 140 -9.42 -14.08 7.57
C ASP A 140 -10.56 -13.09 7.25
N ASP A 141 -11.75 -13.64 6.92
CA ASP A 141 -12.90 -12.83 6.51
C ASP A 141 -13.45 -11.92 7.62
N GLU A 142 -13.28 -12.30 8.89
CA GLU A 142 -13.69 -11.45 10.01
C GLU A 142 -12.82 -10.20 10.08
N ASN A 143 -11.50 -10.38 10.08
CA ASN A 143 -10.53 -9.30 10.18
C ASN A 143 -10.51 -8.42 8.93
N ARG A 144 -10.75 -8.99 7.74
CA ARG A 144 -10.98 -8.23 6.50
C ARG A 144 -12.18 -7.29 6.63
N ARG A 145 -13.31 -7.77 7.16
CA ARG A 145 -14.52 -6.95 7.37
C ARG A 145 -14.30 -5.86 8.41
N LYS A 146 -13.67 -6.17 9.54
CA LYS A 146 -13.31 -5.17 10.56
C LYS A 146 -12.43 -4.07 9.97
N LEU A 147 -11.34 -4.44 9.29
CA LEU A 147 -10.44 -3.48 8.66
C LEU A 147 -11.14 -2.63 7.59
N ALA A 148 -11.93 -3.25 6.71
CA ALA A 148 -12.68 -2.52 5.68
C ALA A 148 -13.68 -1.52 6.27
N ALA A 149 -14.42 -1.92 7.32
CA ALA A 149 -15.35 -1.04 8.02
C ALA A 149 -14.62 0.16 8.64
N MET A 150 -13.49 -0.07 9.32
CA MET A 150 -12.69 1.01 9.93
C MET A 150 -12.11 1.99 8.91
N LEU A 151 -11.71 1.51 7.73
CA LEU A 151 -11.13 2.36 6.69
C LEU A 151 -12.17 3.15 5.90
N LEU A 152 -13.37 2.59 5.69
CA LEU A 152 -14.43 3.20 4.88
C LEU A 152 -15.42 4.03 5.69
N ILE A 153 -15.71 3.60 6.92
CA ILE A 153 -16.75 4.19 7.77
C ILE A 153 -16.07 4.95 8.90
N ARG A 154 -16.28 6.26 8.93
CA ARG A 154 -15.81 7.08 10.05
C ARG A 154 -16.60 6.71 11.32
N ALA A 155 -15.89 6.40 12.40
CA ALA A 155 -16.51 6.33 13.72
C ALA A 155 -17.22 7.64 14.03
N ARG A 156 -18.47 7.56 14.50
CA ARG A 156 -19.17 8.73 15.04
C ARG A 156 -18.54 9.06 16.40
N GLN A 157 -18.09 10.30 16.54
CA GLN A 157 -17.65 10.87 17.82
C GLN A 157 -18.87 11.30 18.62
#